data_AF-A0A1Y3EER8-F1
#
_entry.id   AF-A0A1Y3EER8-F1
#
_cell.length_a   1.000
_cell.length_b   1.000
_cell.length_c   1.000
_cell.angle_alpha   90.00
_cell.angle_beta   90.00
_cell.angle_gamma   90.00
#
_symmetry.space_group_name_H-M   'P 1'
#
loop_
_entity.id
_entity.type
_entity.pdbx_description
1 polymer ?
#
loop_
_entity_poly.entity_id
_entity_poly.type
_entity_poly.pdbx_seq_one_letter_code
_entity_poly.pdbx_strand_id
1 'polypeptide(L)'
;MVLFGDFNFRLDTKCLIEEVLAPSSVAVQMIVQGDDGKPNLQYRDLNSGENLVEMKTKLFNHKLNVGNIQSDNLERLYKLDREPLCHTMLHEFPIQFVPSYPFSENIDCGKDYMYTRAPAWCDRILLNEPAWLLANSVSSSVCYDIIGKDTCMGDHKPVCLGLSFPIGNSSSSSSLSHKKIAASSQNSS
;
A
#
# COMPACT_ATOMS: atom_id res chain seq x y z
N MET A 1 -16.18 -9.57 5.95
CA MET A 1 -15.75 -8.19 6.24
C MET A 1 -14.69 -7.82 5.23
N VAL A 2 -14.85 -6.66 4.61
CA VAL A 2 -13.84 -6.04 3.76
C VAL A 2 -13.41 -4.76 4.47
N LEU A 3 -12.12 -4.58 4.69
CA LEU A 3 -11.52 -3.37 5.23
C LEU A 3 -10.76 -2.69 4.10
N PHE A 4 -10.99 -1.40 3.88
CA PHE A 4 -10.29 -0.67 2.83
C PHE A 4 -10.06 0.78 3.22
N GLY A 5 -8.99 1.37 2.70
CA GLY A 5 -8.64 2.77 2.90
C GLY A 5 -7.16 2.98 3.15
N ASP A 6 -6.83 4.19 3.60
CA ASP A 6 -5.48 4.59 4.02
C ASP A 6 -5.18 4.07 5.43
N PHE A 7 -4.42 2.99 5.50
CA PHE A 7 -3.93 2.42 6.76
C PHE A 7 -2.68 3.13 7.28
N ASN A 8 -2.18 4.14 6.55
CA ASN A 8 -0.94 4.83 6.83
C ASN A 8 0.29 3.92 6.84
N PHE A 9 0.22 2.75 6.18
CA PHE A 9 1.35 1.82 6.14
C PHE A 9 2.58 2.42 5.46
N ARG A 10 3.75 2.18 6.04
CA ARG A 10 5.03 2.72 5.57
C ARG A 10 6.02 1.59 5.29
N LEU A 11 6.90 1.83 4.32
CA LEU A 11 8.06 0.98 4.12
C LEU A 11 9.02 1.11 5.32
N ASP A 12 9.76 0.03 5.58
CA ASP A 12 10.92 0.05 6.46
C ASP A 12 11.94 1.06 5.91
N THR A 13 11.90 2.29 6.43
CA THR A 13 12.65 3.43 5.90
C THR A 13 14.16 3.23 6.08
N LYS A 14 14.56 2.51 7.13
CA LYS A 14 15.97 2.19 7.35
C LYS A 14 16.47 1.25 6.25
N CYS A 15 15.79 0.13 6.04
CA CYS A 15 16.12 -0.80 4.97
C CYS A 15 16.01 -0.16 3.58
N LEU A 16 15.05 0.74 3.36
CA LEU A 16 14.94 1.48 2.10
C LEU A 16 16.22 2.27 1.79
N ILE A 17 16.76 2.95 2.80
CA ILE A 17 18.00 3.70 2.63
C ILE A 17 19.17 2.74 2.42
N GLU A 18 19.35 1.77 3.31
CA GLU A 18 20.52 0.89 3.33
C GLU A 18 20.56 -0.13 2.18
N GLU A 19 19.43 -0.49 1.60
CA GLU A 19 19.35 -1.52 0.55
C GLU A 19 19.08 -0.95 -0.83
N VAL A 20 18.46 0.24 -0.94
CA VAL A 20 18.01 0.80 -2.23
C VAL A 20 18.64 2.16 -2.54
N LEU A 21 18.54 3.13 -1.62
CA LEU A 21 18.93 4.53 -1.91
C LEU A 21 20.44 4.78 -1.73
N ALA A 22 21.04 4.13 -0.75
CA ALA A 22 22.43 4.26 -0.34
C ALA A 22 23.01 2.87 0.00
N PRO A 23 23.02 1.93 -0.96
CA PRO A 23 23.49 0.56 -0.71
C PRO A 23 24.97 0.53 -0.35
N SER A 24 25.42 -0.51 0.35
CA SER A 24 26.81 -0.65 0.81
C SER A 24 27.86 -0.63 -0.31
N SER A 25 27.45 -0.82 -1.57
CA SER A 25 28.31 -0.64 -2.76
C SER A 25 28.65 0.82 -3.06
N VAL A 26 27.92 1.77 -2.46
CA VAL A 26 28.17 3.21 -2.58
C VAL A 26 28.91 3.66 -1.32
N ALA A 27 30.01 4.38 -1.48
CA ALA A 27 30.72 4.98 -0.38
C ALA A 27 29.92 6.19 0.12
N VAL A 28 29.30 6.09 1.29
CA VAL A 28 28.36 7.11 1.77
C VAL A 28 28.85 7.76 3.06
N GLN A 29 28.76 9.08 3.11
CA GLN A 29 28.91 9.87 4.32
C GLN A 29 27.52 10.16 4.91
N MET A 30 27.33 9.80 6.18
CA MET A 30 26.16 10.24 6.95
C MET A 30 26.49 11.54 7.67
N ILE A 31 25.71 12.59 7.41
CA ILE A 31 25.83 13.88 8.07
C ILE A 31 24.59 14.07 8.95
N VAL A 32 24.82 14.30 10.24
CA VAL A 32 23.79 14.70 11.20
C VAL A 32 24.07 16.14 11.59
N GLN A 33 23.25 17.06 11.11
CA GLN A 33 23.29 18.47 11.51
C GLN A 33 21.92 18.85 12.07
N GLY A 34 21.86 19.78 13.01
CA GLY A 34 20.60 20.27 13.53
C GLY A 34 20.67 21.76 13.67
N ASP A 35 20.02 22.48 12.76
CA ASP A 35 19.59 23.84 13.07
C ASP A 35 18.31 23.73 13.89
N ASP A 36 18.19 24.55 14.94
CA ASP A 36 17.01 24.64 15.81
C ASP A 36 16.66 23.36 16.61
N GLY A 37 17.65 22.50 16.89
CA GLY A 37 17.46 21.31 17.73
C GLY A 37 16.67 20.17 17.08
N LYS A 38 16.46 20.21 15.75
CA LYS A 38 15.83 19.11 14.98
C LYS A 38 16.88 18.35 14.18
N PRO A 39 16.90 17.00 14.21
CA PRO A 39 17.86 16.24 13.42
C PRO A 39 17.57 16.38 11.93
N ASN A 40 18.55 16.84 11.17
CA ASN A 40 18.64 16.72 9.72
C ASN A 40 19.66 15.63 9.39
N LEU A 41 19.22 14.60 8.66
CA LEU A 41 20.05 13.47 8.28
C LEU A 41 20.25 13.49 6.76
N GLN A 42 21.51 13.52 6.33
CA GLN A 42 21.88 13.48 4.92
C GLN A 42 22.80 12.29 4.64
N TYR A 43 22.53 11.59 3.55
CA TYR A 43 23.39 10.55 2.98
C TYR A 43 23.99 11.11 1.69
N ARG A 44 25.32 11.28 1.66
CA ARG A 44 26.06 11.83 0.53
C ARG A 44 27.03 10.81 -0.04
N ASP A 45 27.04 10.65 -1.36
CA ASP A 45 28.06 9.87 -2.06
C ASP A 45 29.41 10.57 -1.92
N LEU A 46 30.40 9.87 -1.37
CA LEU A 46 31.75 10.37 -1.14
C LEU A 46 32.54 10.60 -2.44
N ASN A 47 32.22 9.86 -3.51
CA ASN A 47 32.95 9.94 -4.77
C ASN A 47 32.48 11.13 -5.61
N SER A 48 31.16 11.28 -5.72
CA SER A 48 30.54 12.34 -6.53
C SER A 48 30.23 13.62 -5.74
N GLY A 49 30.16 13.53 -4.41
CA GLY A 49 29.67 14.62 -3.55
C GLY A 49 28.15 14.80 -3.61
N GLU A 50 27.42 13.93 -4.31
CA GLU A 50 25.99 14.04 -4.53
C GLU A 50 25.18 13.66 -3.27
N ASN A 51 24.13 14.43 -2.95
CA ASN A 51 23.18 14.07 -1.89
C ASN A 51 22.21 12.99 -2.41
N LEU A 52 22.28 11.79 -1.83
CA LEU A 52 21.46 10.63 -2.19
C LEU A 52 20.10 10.66 -1.46
N VAL A 53 20.13 10.99 -0.17
CA VAL A 53 18.95 11.11 0.69
C VAL A 53 19.12 12.30 1.63
N GLU A 54 18.07 13.10 1.79
CA GLU A 54 17.99 14.16 2.80
C GLU A 54 16.66 14.04 3.56
N MET A 55 16.75 13.94 4.88
CA MET A 55 15.61 13.80 5.77
C MET A 55 15.56 14.94 6.78
N LYS A 56 14.42 15.63 6.82
CA LYS A 56 14.10 16.67 7.80
C LYS A 56 12.64 16.51 8.26
N THR A 57 12.20 17.37 9.17
CA THR A 57 10.78 17.47 9.50
C THR A 57 9.97 17.72 8.23
N LYS A 58 9.07 16.78 7.88
CA LYS A 58 8.20 16.80 6.69
C LYS A 58 8.93 16.77 5.34
N LEU A 59 10.19 16.34 5.30
CA LEU A 59 10.98 16.21 4.08
C LEU A 59 11.63 14.83 4.05
N PHE A 60 11.47 14.14 2.93
CA PHE A 60 12.21 12.93 2.60
C PHE A 60 12.59 13.08 1.14
N ASN A 61 13.71 13.74 0.87
CA ASN A 61 14.19 13.97 -0.48
C ASN A 61 15.12 12.84 -0.89
N HIS A 62 14.83 12.19 -2.01
CA HIS A 62 15.52 10.99 -2.47
C HIS A 62 15.43 10.87 -3.99
N LYS A 63 16.39 10.19 -4.59
CA LYS A 63 16.42 9.95 -6.04
C LYS A 63 15.73 8.66 -6.48
N LEU A 64 14.79 8.12 -5.70
CA LEU A 64 14.05 6.93 -6.14
C LEU A 64 13.19 7.33 -7.33
N ASN A 65 13.54 6.83 -8.51
CA ASN A 65 12.74 7.04 -9.70
C ASN A 65 11.65 5.97 -9.76
N VAL A 66 10.57 6.17 -8.99
CA VAL A 66 9.46 5.20 -8.88
C VAL A 66 8.72 5.04 -10.22
N GLY A 67 8.62 6.12 -11.01
CA GLY A 67 7.96 6.11 -12.32
C GLY A 67 8.66 5.27 -13.39
N ASN A 68 9.97 5.00 -13.23
CA ASN A 68 10.77 4.13 -14.10
C ASN A 68 11.28 2.86 -13.39
N ILE A 69 10.62 2.44 -12.31
CA ILE A 69 10.93 1.16 -11.66
C ILE A 69 10.68 0.04 -12.68
N GLN A 70 11.77 -0.46 -13.26
CA GLN A 70 11.78 -1.79 -13.87
C GLN A 70 11.25 -2.78 -12.82
N SER A 71 10.54 -3.83 -13.26
CA SER A 71 9.88 -4.84 -12.42
C SER A 71 10.70 -5.27 -11.18
N ASP A 72 12.01 -5.40 -11.35
CA ASP A 72 12.93 -5.92 -10.34
C ASP A 72 13.12 -4.95 -9.16
N ASN A 73 12.99 -3.65 -9.39
CA ASN A 73 13.06 -2.65 -8.33
C ASN A 73 11.74 -2.58 -7.53
N LEU A 74 10.60 -3.00 -8.12
CA LEU A 74 9.31 -3.01 -7.43
C LEU A 74 9.27 -4.12 -6.38
N GLU A 75 9.75 -5.30 -6.75
CA GLU A 75 9.84 -6.44 -5.83
C GLU A 75 10.75 -6.12 -4.63
N ARG A 76 11.86 -5.41 -4.86
CA ARG A 76 12.76 -4.97 -3.78
C ARG A 76 12.07 -4.01 -2.82
N LEU A 77 11.30 -3.04 -3.32
CA LEU A 77 10.52 -2.15 -2.46
C LEU A 77 9.42 -2.89 -1.70
N TYR A 78 8.75 -3.85 -2.35
CA TYR A 78 7.68 -4.62 -1.74
C TYR A 78 8.16 -5.47 -0.55
N LYS A 79 9.41 -5.97 -0.58
CA LYS A 79 10.05 -6.65 0.56
C LYS A 79 10.21 -5.77 1.81
N LEU A 80 10.13 -4.45 1.63
CA LEU A 80 10.20 -3.47 2.71
C LEU A 80 8.82 -3.11 3.27
N ASP A 81 7.73 -3.56 2.64
CA ASP A 81 6.35 -3.38 3.08
C ASP A 81 5.99 -4.42 4.16
N ARG A 82 6.50 -4.19 5.38
CA ARG A 82 6.43 -5.18 6.48
C ARG A 82 5.25 -4.98 7.42
N GLU A 83 4.69 -3.78 7.47
CA GLU A 83 3.61 -3.45 8.41
C GLU A 83 2.34 -4.31 8.23
N PRO A 84 1.88 -4.65 7.00
CA PRO A 84 0.74 -5.54 6.79
C PRO A 84 0.92 -6.93 7.43
N LEU A 85 2.16 -7.40 7.60
CA LEU A 85 2.48 -8.73 8.13
C LEU A 85 2.03 -8.90 9.60
N CYS A 86 1.76 -7.82 10.33
CA CYS A 86 1.25 -7.89 11.69
C CYS A 86 -0.23 -8.31 11.76
N HIS A 87 -0.95 -8.31 10.63
CA HIS A 87 -2.37 -8.62 10.56
C HIS A 87 -2.65 -10.05 10.09
N THR A 88 -2.22 -11.04 10.88
CA THR A 88 -2.26 -12.48 10.50
C THR A 88 -3.66 -13.07 10.28
N MET A 89 -4.72 -12.37 10.67
CA MET A 89 -6.12 -12.80 10.51
C MET A 89 -6.81 -12.19 9.27
N LEU A 90 -6.09 -11.37 8.52
CA LEU A 90 -6.57 -10.73 7.30
C LEU A 90 -5.77 -11.24 6.10
N HIS A 91 -6.43 -11.25 4.95
CA HIS A 91 -5.87 -11.67 3.68
C HIS A 91 -5.90 -10.52 2.69
N GLU A 92 -4.95 -10.53 1.77
CA GLU A 92 -4.82 -9.54 0.71
C GLU A 92 -4.42 -10.24 -0.59
N PHE A 93 -4.95 -9.78 -1.72
CA PHE A 93 -4.49 -10.26 -3.01
C PHE A 93 -3.06 -9.76 -3.28
N PRO A 94 -2.24 -10.50 -4.04
CA PRO A 94 -0.91 -10.04 -4.41
C PRO A 94 -0.95 -8.67 -5.08
N ILE A 95 -0.16 -7.73 -4.55
CA ILE A 95 -0.04 -6.38 -5.11
C ILE A 95 0.85 -6.44 -6.36
N GLN A 96 0.34 -5.92 -7.47
CA GLN A 96 1.04 -5.84 -8.76
C GLN A 96 1.15 -4.40 -9.27
N PHE A 97 0.82 -3.43 -8.43
CA PHE A 97 0.85 -2.00 -8.74
C PHE A 97 1.95 -1.28 -7.95
N VAL A 98 2.37 -0.11 -8.45
CA VAL A 98 3.34 0.77 -7.79
C VAL A 98 2.79 1.35 -6.49
N PRO A 99 3.62 1.81 -5.54
CA PRO A 99 3.16 2.44 -4.29
C PRO A 99 2.04 3.47 -4.51
N SER A 100 0.98 3.47 -3.69
CA SER A 100 -0.18 4.35 -3.90
C SER A 100 0.06 5.81 -3.48
N TYR A 101 1.19 6.09 -2.82
CA TYR A 101 1.53 7.38 -2.20
C TYR A 101 3.06 7.56 -2.06
N PRO A 102 3.62 8.80 -2.02
CA PRO A 102 2.97 10.08 -2.33
C PRO A 102 3.16 10.46 -3.81
N PHE A 103 2.11 10.42 -4.63
CA PHE A 103 2.18 10.94 -5.99
C PHE A 103 2.29 12.46 -6.03
N SER A 104 2.80 12.98 -7.13
CA SER A 104 2.82 14.42 -7.43
C SER A 104 1.40 14.94 -7.63
N GLU A 105 1.08 16.07 -6.99
CA GLU A 105 -0.16 16.80 -7.21
C GLU A 105 -0.10 17.73 -8.44
N ASN A 106 1.05 17.80 -9.12
CA ASN A 106 1.15 18.52 -10.39
C ASN A 106 0.41 17.76 -11.50
N ILE A 107 -0.55 18.42 -12.14
CA ILE A 107 -1.42 17.87 -13.19
C ILE A 107 -0.61 17.28 -14.35
N ASP A 108 0.54 17.89 -14.68
CA ASP A 108 1.40 17.46 -15.79
C ASP A 108 2.32 16.27 -15.42
N CYS A 109 2.38 15.90 -14.14
CA CYS A 109 3.33 14.94 -13.57
C CYS A 109 2.61 13.77 -12.87
N GLY A 110 1.47 13.32 -13.40
CA GLY A 110 0.62 12.31 -12.73
C GLY A 110 1.26 10.96 -12.44
N LYS A 111 2.47 10.66 -12.93
CA LYS A 111 3.24 9.43 -12.66
C LYS A 111 4.36 9.62 -11.64
N ASP A 112 4.68 10.86 -11.31
CA ASP A 112 5.81 11.20 -10.47
C ASP A 112 5.42 11.14 -9.00
N TYR A 113 6.42 11.03 -8.12
CA TYR A 113 6.23 11.02 -6.67
C TYR A 113 6.80 12.30 -6.05
N MET A 114 6.21 12.74 -4.95
CA MET A 114 6.71 13.85 -4.15
C MET A 114 7.87 13.43 -3.24
N TYR A 115 8.70 14.41 -2.90
CA TYR A 115 9.86 14.26 -2.01
C TYR A 115 9.54 14.55 -0.53
N THR A 116 8.29 14.32 -0.13
CA THR A 116 7.83 14.58 1.25
C THR A 116 7.93 13.34 2.13
N ARG A 117 7.81 12.14 1.53
CA ARG A 117 7.85 10.84 2.19
C ARG A 117 8.44 9.78 1.26
N ALA A 118 8.92 8.69 1.85
CA ALA A 118 9.20 7.48 1.10
C ALA A 118 7.90 6.95 0.45
N PRO A 119 7.95 6.45 -0.80
CA PRO A 119 6.82 5.79 -1.44
C PRO A 119 6.34 4.60 -0.62
N ALA A 120 5.03 4.41 -0.51
CA ALA A 120 4.43 3.30 0.24
C ALA A 120 3.09 2.84 -0.34
N TRP A 121 2.72 1.59 -0.06
CA TRP A 121 1.37 1.05 -0.26
C TRP A 121 0.55 1.26 1.00
N CYS A 122 0.12 2.50 1.25
CA CYS A 122 -0.68 2.84 2.42
C CYS A 122 -2.18 2.55 2.22
N ASP A 123 -2.64 2.57 0.96
CA ASP A 123 -4.03 2.30 0.59
C ASP A 123 -4.21 0.81 0.30
N ARG A 124 -5.03 0.11 1.08
CA ARG A 124 -5.13 -1.35 1.03
C ARG A 124 -6.57 -1.84 1.02
N ILE A 125 -6.76 -3.08 0.57
CA ILE A 125 -8.03 -3.79 0.66
C ILE A 125 -7.75 -5.15 1.31
N LEU A 126 -8.16 -5.29 2.57
CA LEU A 126 -7.93 -6.47 3.41
C LEU A 126 -9.25 -7.21 3.64
N LEU A 127 -9.19 -8.54 3.60
CA LEU A 127 -10.34 -9.44 3.66
C LEU A 127 -10.23 -10.33 4.89
N ASN A 128 -11.29 -10.46 5.68
CA ASN A 128 -11.33 -11.52 6.68
C ASN A 128 -11.55 -12.89 6.01
N GLU A 129 -11.34 -13.99 6.74
CA GLU A 129 -11.39 -15.36 6.21
C GLU A 129 -12.63 -15.66 5.33
N PRO A 130 -13.89 -15.42 5.75
CA PRO A 130 -15.03 -15.71 4.88
C PRO A 130 -15.07 -14.87 3.59
N ALA A 131 -14.67 -13.60 3.66
CA ALA A 131 -14.63 -12.74 2.49
C ALA A 131 -13.50 -13.14 1.52
N TRP A 132 -12.36 -13.54 2.07
CA TRP A 132 -11.24 -14.09 1.32
C TRP A 132 -11.63 -15.35 0.57
N LEU A 133 -12.24 -16.33 1.24
CA LEU A 133 -12.67 -17.58 0.60
C LEU A 133 -13.62 -17.33 -0.58
N LEU A 134 -14.57 -16.39 -0.43
CA LEU A 134 -15.47 -16.00 -1.50
C LEU A 134 -14.72 -15.33 -2.66
N ALA A 135 -13.87 -14.33 -2.37
CA ALA A 135 -13.12 -13.61 -3.40
C ALA A 135 -12.12 -14.53 -4.14
N ASN A 136 -11.42 -15.39 -3.40
CA ASN A 136 -10.43 -16.31 -3.92
C ASN A 136 -11.05 -17.41 -4.80
N SER A 137 -12.34 -17.72 -4.62
CA SER A 137 -13.08 -18.64 -5.50
C SER A 137 -13.17 -18.17 -6.96
N VAL A 138 -12.97 -16.87 -7.20
CA VAL A 138 -12.97 -16.23 -8.52
C VAL A 138 -11.64 -15.52 -8.82
N SER A 139 -10.54 -15.98 -8.20
CA SER A 139 -9.21 -15.36 -8.26
C SER A 139 -8.65 -15.20 -9.67
N SER A 140 -9.08 -16.02 -10.64
CA SER A 140 -8.72 -15.89 -12.06
C SER A 140 -9.23 -14.59 -12.71
N SER A 141 -10.17 -13.90 -12.08
CA SER A 141 -10.80 -12.66 -12.56
C SER A 141 -10.53 -11.45 -11.66
N VAL A 142 -9.63 -11.59 -10.69
CA VAL A 142 -9.27 -10.51 -9.76
C VAL A 142 -8.54 -9.40 -10.49
N CYS A 143 -8.98 -8.17 -10.27
CA CYS A 143 -8.23 -6.97 -10.59
C CYS A 143 -7.95 -6.24 -9.27
N TYR A 144 -6.71 -6.25 -8.80
CA TYR A 144 -6.28 -5.49 -7.62
C TYR A 144 -5.23 -4.46 -8.05
N ASP A 145 -5.63 -3.20 -8.13
CA ASP A 145 -4.85 -2.17 -8.83
C ASP A 145 -5.14 -0.74 -8.32
N ILE A 146 -4.31 0.22 -8.74
CA ILE A 146 -4.57 1.65 -8.59
C ILE A 146 -5.37 2.20 -9.78
N ILE A 147 -6.27 3.13 -9.49
CA ILE A 147 -7.03 3.88 -10.47
C ILE A 147 -6.23 5.12 -10.88
N GLY A 148 -6.31 5.47 -12.17
CA GLY A 148 -5.71 6.72 -12.68
C GLY A 148 -4.19 6.69 -12.70
N LYS A 149 -3.57 5.56 -13.09
CA LYS A 149 -2.10 5.38 -13.20
C LYS A 149 -1.38 6.54 -13.86
N ASP A 150 -2.01 7.18 -14.85
CA ASP A 150 -1.43 8.24 -15.67
C ASP A 150 -2.07 9.61 -15.40
N THR A 151 -2.96 9.70 -14.42
CA THR A 151 -3.72 10.92 -14.07
C THR A 151 -3.32 11.41 -12.69
N CYS A 152 -3.16 12.73 -12.53
CA CYS A 152 -3.05 13.34 -11.22
C CYS A 152 -4.39 13.20 -10.48
N MET A 153 -4.40 12.44 -9.39
CA MET A 153 -5.58 12.20 -8.55
C MET A 153 -5.40 12.71 -7.11
N GLY A 154 -4.37 13.54 -6.88
CA GLY A 154 -3.86 13.88 -5.57
C GLY A 154 -2.58 13.11 -5.24
N ASP A 155 -2.13 13.24 -4.00
CA ASP A 155 -0.94 12.54 -3.50
C ASP A 155 -1.19 11.06 -3.19
N HIS A 156 -2.45 10.66 -3.06
CA HIS A 156 -2.89 9.27 -3.04
C HIS A 156 -3.58 8.91 -4.36
N LYS A 157 -3.29 7.71 -4.88
CA LYS A 157 -4.11 7.09 -5.93
C LYS A 157 -5.09 6.09 -5.34
N PRO A 158 -6.39 6.15 -5.71
CA PRO A 158 -7.37 5.19 -5.22
C PRO A 158 -6.99 3.75 -5.59
N VAL A 159 -7.04 2.85 -4.61
CA VAL A 159 -6.84 1.41 -4.82
C VAL A 159 -8.20 0.73 -4.95
N CYS A 160 -8.33 -0.18 -5.91
CA CYS A 160 -9.56 -0.91 -6.18
C CYS A 160 -9.35 -2.42 -6.24
N LEU A 161 -10.39 -3.16 -5.82
CA LEU A 161 -10.49 -4.61 -5.97
C LEU A 161 -11.74 -4.94 -6.77
N GLY A 162 -11.55 -5.39 -8.01
CA GLY A 162 -12.59 -5.91 -8.89
C GLY A 162 -12.67 -7.44 -8.82
N LEU A 163 -13.88 -7.96 -8.66
CA LEU A 163 -14.18 -9.39 -8.62
C LEU A 163 -15.33 -9.69 -9.59
N SER A 164 -15.24 -10.77 -10.37
CA SER A 164 -16.32 -11.19 -11.27
C SER A 164 -16.91 -12.52 -10.80
N PHE A 165 -18.16 -12.49 -10.33
CA PHE A 165 -18.88 -13.69 -9.93
C PHE A 165 -19.76 -14.19 -11.08
N PRO A 166 -19.72 -15.49 -11.41
CA PRO A 166 -20.68 -16.05 -12.35
C PRO A 166 -22.09 -15.90 -11.79
N ILE A 167 -22.99 -15.36 -12.59
CA ILE A 167 -24.42 -15.37 -12.26
C ILE A 167 -24.86 -16.83 -12.36
N GLY A 168 -25.27 -17.42 -11.23
CA GLY A 168 -25.74 -18.80 -11.22
C GLY A 168 -26.92 -18.97 -12.18
N ASN A 169 -26.91 -20.05 -12.98
CA ASN A 169 -28.16 -20.54 -13.56
C ASN A 169 -29.08 -20.90 -12.39
N SER A 170 -30.15 -20.13 -12.23
CA SER A 170 -31.17 -20.36 -11.21
C SER A 170 -31.93 -21.65 -11.50
N SER A 171 -31.34 -22.79 -11.15
CA SER A 171 -32.03 -24.08 -11.10
C SER A 171 -31.67 -24.79 -9.79
N SER A 172 -32.19 -24.27 -8.69
CA SER A 172 -32.79 -25.07 -7.61
C SER A 172 -33.23 -24.14 -6.48
N SER A 173 -34.54 -24.14 -6.26
CA SER A 173 -35.25 -23.49 -5.16
C SER A 173 -34.75 -24.00 -3.80
N SER A 174 -33.98 -23.21 -3.08
CA SER A 174 -33.87 -23.34 -1.62
C SER A 174 -34.79 -22.30 -0.98
N SER A 175 -36.01 -22.73 -0.64
CA SER A 175 -36.93 -21.95 0.17
C SER A 175 -36.27 -21.60 1.51
N LEU A 176 -36.04 -20.32 1.77
CA LEU A 176 -35.67 -19.82 3.09
C LEU A 176 -36.83 -20.08 4.06
N SER A 177 -36.75 -21.16 4.83
CA SER A 177 -37.67 -21.38 5.96
C SER A 177 -37.26 -20.46 7.11
N HIS A 178 -37.87 -19.28 7.19
CA HIS A 178 -37.85 -18.48 8.41
C HIS A 178 -38.57 -19.25 9.52
N LYS A 179 -37.82 -19.86 10.45
CA LYS A 179 -38.37 -20.30 11.73
C LYS A 179 -38.77 -19.06 12.52
N LYS A 180 -40.07 -18.76 12.57
CA LYS A 180 -40.64 -17.86 13.57
C LYS A 180 -40.33 -18.42 14.95
N ILE A 181 -39.54 -17.70 15.73
CA ILE A 181 -39.39 -17.93 17.17
C ILE A 181 -40.73 -17.53 17.80
N ALA A 182 -41.49 -18.50 18.29
CA ALA A 182 -42.70 -18.25 19.04
C ALA A 182 -42.32 -17.65 20.40
N ALA A 183 -42.76 -16.41 20.65
CA ALA A 183 -42.73 -15.83 21.99
C ALA A 183 -43.77 -16.56 22.84
N SER A 184 -43.31 -17.31 23.85
CA SER A 184 -44.16 -17.85 24.89
C SER A 184 -44.57 -16.72 25.84
N SER A 185 -45.72 -16.11 25.56
CA SER A 185 -46.46 -15.35 26.58
C SER A 185 -47.07 -16.35 27.56
N GLN A 186 -46.43 -16.56 28.71
CA GLN A 186 -47.14 -17.08 29.87
C GLN A 186 -47.83 -15.91 30.58
N ASN A 187 -49.15 -15.98 30.60
CA ASN A 187 -50.01 -15.20 31.47
C ASN A 187 -51.10 -16.15 31.99
N SER A 188 -51.62 -15.84 33.18
CA SER A 188 -52.68 -16.52 33.97
C SER A 188 -52.19 -17.69 34.82
N SER A 189 -52.46 -17.76 36.14
CA SER A 189 -53.32 -16.99 37.05
C SER A 189 -52.85 -17.15 38.48
#